data_AF-A0A6C0CZC2-F1
#
_entry.id   AF-A0A6C0CZC2-F1
#
_cell.length_a   1.000
_cell.length_b   1.000
_cell.length_c   1.000
_cell.angle_alpha   90.00
_cell.angle_beta   90.00
_cell.angle_gamma   90.00
#
_symmetry.space_group_name_H-M   'P 1'
#
loop_
_entity.id
_entity.type
_entity.pdbx_description
1 polymer ?
#
loop_
_entity_poly.entity_id
_entity_poly.type
_entity_poly.pdbx_seq_one_letter_code
_entity_poly.pdbx_strand_id
1 'polypeptide(L)'
;MTSHNCEFCNTEFSRKTALVHHKKTAKYCLIRQGFIIEEPEQISIDKFKCEYCSKIFTTKFNVNVHMTTCHVKKEKIEADKDKKIQELLNENIELKNVEKNLKLLQEQFQEQRNNYERQITELKIQIEKLQDTIASIAAQPKTVHNNTKTNNNNSRVNIINSLAPMTDDEYKKLGDMLQRSHLERGVDGFADLAIQFFQGKAICTDLSRRMVTHKDAEGRVVSDPNMTRLTTKFFGGLMDKNRQLTLEILTDLQKRLEDKEIDYEEFMNILVRFSDQKFTVRKLADGDDKNEANDEKGEYLQFKNTYVNKVCDKIYVKNN
;
A
#
# COMPACT_ATOMS: atom_id res chain seq x y z
N MET A 1 28.29 91.68 -8.69
CA MET A 1 27.31 90.58 -8.89
C MET A 1 26.09 90.92 -8.08
N THR A 2 24.92 91.06 -8.71
CA THR A 2 23.66 91.26 -7.99
C THR A 2 23.27 89.96 -7.31
N SER A 3 23.33 89.95 -5.99
CA SER A 3 22.80 88.89 -5.14
C SER A 3 21.27 88.94 -5.13
N HIS A 4 20.62 87.79 -5.26
CA HIS A 4 19.16 87.67 -5.26
C HIS A 4 18.73 86.83 -4.07
N ASN A 5 18.30 87.48 -2.98
CA ASN A 5 17.91 86.81 -1.75
C ASN A 5 16.40 86.51 -1.71
N CYS A 6 16.05 85.36 -1.17
CA CYS A 6 14.65 85.02 -0.87
C CYS A 6 14.25 85.62 0.47
N GLU A 7 13.26 86.51 0.47
CA GLU A 7 12.74 87.15 1.69
C GLU A 7 12.09 86.17 2.68
N PHE A 8 11.70 84.97 2.22
CA PHE A 8 11.04 83.98 3.06
C PHE A 8 12.00 83.05 3.77
N CYS A 9 13.20 82.79 3.22
CA CYS A 9 14.15 81.83 3.79
C CYS A 9 15.60 82.32 3.84
N ASN A 10 15.85 83.56 3.41
CA ASN A 10 17.16 84.21 3.33
C ASN A 10 18.22 83.43 2.54
N THR A 11 17.81 82.49 1.68
CA THR A 11 18.74 81.81 0.78
C THR A 11 19.15 82.74 -0.36
N GLU A 12 20.45 82.79 -0.63
CA GLU A 12 21.05 83.60 -1.67
C GLU A 12 21.12 82.83 -3.00
N PHE A 13 20.68 83.48 -4.07
CA PHE A 13 20.69 82.91 -5.42
C PHE A 13 21.55 83.74 -6.35
N SER A 14 22.32 83.05 -7.19
CA SER A 14 23.19 83.66 -8.19
C SER A 14 22.44 84.25 -9.39
N ARG A 15 21.15 83.91 -9.58
CA ARG A 15 20.32 84.36 -10.71
C ARG A 15 18.88 84.63 -10.28
N LYS A 16 18.27 85.69 -10.83
CA LYS A 16 16.86 86.04 -10.58
C LYS A 16 15.89 84.93 -10.95
N THR A 17 16.14 84.20 -12.04
CA THR A 17 15.29 83.08 -12.47
C THR A 17 15.29 81.92 -11.46
N ALA A 18 16.45 81.64 -10.85
CA ALA A 18 16.57 80.63 -9.80
C ALA A 18 15.79 81.04 -8.54
N LEU A 19 15.87 82.32 -8.14
CA LEU A 19 15.06 82.87 -7.05
C LEU A 19 13.55 82.74 -7.35
N VAL A 20 13.11 83.07 -8.56
CA VAL A 20 11.69 82.97 -8.95
C VAL A 20 11.21 81.52 -8.94
N HIS A 21 12.00 80.59 -9.47
CA HIS A 21 11.65 79.17 -9.45
C HIS A 21 11.58 78.66 -8.00
N HIS A 22 12.60 78.97 -7.20
CA HIS A 22 12.64 78.65 -5.78
C HIS A 22 11.41 79.18 -5.01
N LYS A 23 11.01 80.45 -5.21
CA LYS A 23 9.79 81.01 -4.57
C LYS A 23 8.52 80.25 -4.94
N LYS A 24 8.46 79.65 -6.14
CA LYS A 24 7.29 78.91 -6.66
C LYS A 24 7.29 77.42 -6.31
N THR A 25 8.44 76.81 -6.01
CA THR A 25 8.55 75.35 -5.84
C THR A 25 9.07 74.92 -4.48
N ALA A 26 9.81 75.77 -3.77
CA ALA A 26 10.34 75.42 -2.46
C ALA A 26 9.22 75.40 -1.43
N LYS A 27 8.87 74.18 -0.99
CA LYS A 27 7.75 73.90 -0.09
C LYS A 27 7.74 74.81 1.15
N TYR A 28 8.89 75.00 1.81
CA TYR A 28 9.00 75.86 2.99
C TYR A 28 8.76 77.36 2.70
N CYS A 29 9.08 77.85 1.51
CA CYS A 29 8.79 79.23 1.09
C CYS A 29 7.31 79.40 0.78
N LEU A 30 6.68 78.41 0.16
CA LEU A 30 5.24 78.41 -0.13
C LEU A 30 4.39 78.40 1.15
N ILE A 31 4.84 77.68 2.19
CA ILE A 31 4.24 77.69 3.53
C ILE A 31 4.37 79.09 4.16
N ARG A 32 5.58 79.68 4.14
CA ARG A 32 5.81 81.03 4.69
C ARG A 32 5.07 82.15 3.94
N GLN A 33 4.77 81.94 2.66
CA GLN A 33 3.94 82.83 1.86
C GLN A 33 2.43 82.68 2.14
N GLY A 34 2.02 81.68 2.93
CA GLY A 34 0.61 81.41 3.22
C GLY A 34 -0.15 80.76 2.07
N PHE A 35 0.54 80.32 1.00
CA PHE A 35 -0.09 79.62 -0.12
C PHE A 35 -0.39 78.15 0.19
N ILE A 36 0.29 77.58 1.17
CA ILE A 36 0.02 76.24 1.68
C ILE A 36 -0.25 76.39 3.18
N ILE A 37 -1.51 76.21 3.58
CA ILE A 37 -1.89 76.06 4.98
C ILE A 37 -1.57 74.60 5.33
N GLU A 38 -0.39 74.34 5.89
CA GLU A 38 -0.12 73.05 6.52
C GLU A 38 -0.44 73.19 8.00
N GLU A 39 -1.37 72.38 8.50
CA GLU A 39 -1.46 72.14 9.95
C GLU A 39 -0.08 71.65 10.44
N PRO A 40 0.41 72.09 11.61
CA PRO A 40 1.80 71.86 12.03
C PRO A 40 2.20 70.40 12.24
N GLU A 41 1.29 69.43 12.08
CA GLU A 41 1.49 68.08 12.62
C GLU A 41 1.67 66.96 11.59
N GLN A 42 1.61 67.20 10.27
CA GLN A 42 1.68 66.08 9.32
C GLN A 42 2.41 66.34 8.01
N ILE A 43 3.67 66.77 8.09
CA ILE A 43 4.66 66.32 7.10
C ILE A 43 5.15 64.94 7.55
N SER A 44 4.39 63.89 7.23
CA SER A 44 4.96 62.54 7.24
C SER A 44 5.94 62.44 6.07
N ILE A 45 7.17 62.88 6.29
CA ILE A 45 8.28 62.37 5.47
C ILE A 45 8.24 60.88 5.75
N ASP A 46 7.78 60.08 4.78
CA ASP A 46 7.79 58.64 4.90
C ASP A 46 9.20 58.21 5.30
N LYS A 47 9.35 57.88 6.58
CA LYS A 47 10.64 57.52 7.16
C LYS A 47 10.94 56.13 6.64
N PHE A 48 11.78 56.05 5.61
CA PHE A 48 12.17 54.76 5.05
C PHE A 48 13.12 54.07 6.02
N LYS A 49 12.66 53.00 6.67
CA LYS A 49 13.39 52.27 7.71
C LYS A 49 14.06 51.03 7.13
N CYS A 50 15.30 50.77 7.53
CA CYS A 50 15.95 49.49 7.26
C CYS A 50 15.35 48.39 8.14
N GLU A 51 14.88 47.31 7.52
CA GLU A 51 14.29 46.14 8.18
C GLU A 51 15.25 45.38 9.11
N TYR A 52 16.57 45.52 8.88
CA TYR A 52 17.59 44.75 9.62
C TYR A 52 18.19 45.54 10.78
N CYS A 53 18.61 46.80 10.55
CA CYS A 53 19.32 47.59 11.57
C CYS A 53 18.50 48.76 12.12
N SER A 54 17.23 48.89 11.73
CA SER A 54 16.32 49.98 12.14
C SER A 54 16.77 51.41 11.84
N LYS A 55 17.86 51.62 11.08
CA LYS A 55 18.28 52.95 10.61
C LYS A 55 17.19 53.58 9.73
N ILE A 56 16.98 54.88 9.93
CA ILE A 56 15.95 55.66 9.23
C ILE A 56 16.62 56.54 8.17
N PHE A 57 16.01 56.61 6.99
CA PHE A 57 16.50 57.35 5.84
C PHE A 57 15.41 58.27 5.28
N THR A 58 15.84 59.35 4.64
CA THR A 58 14.96 60.39 4.07
C THR A 58 14.40 60.01 2.71
N THR A 59 15.00 59.03 2.01
CA THR A 59 14.57 58.58 0.68
C THR A 59 14.69 57.07 0.54
N LYS A 60 13.83 56.48 -0.30
CA LYS A 60 13.86 55.05 -0.66
C LYS A 60 15.18 54.65 -1.30
N PHE A 61 15.78 55.52 -2.11
CA PHE A 61 17.08 55.28 -2.75
C PHE A 61 18.18 55.02 -1.71
N ASN A 62 18.24 55.84 -0.66
CA ASN A 62 19.25 55.70 0.39
C ASN A 62 19.06 54.41 1.20
N VAL A 63 17.82 53.94 1.40
CA VAL A 63 17.56 52.61 1.98
C VAL A 63 18.08 51.51 1.09
N ASN A 64 17.83 51.57 -0.22
CA ASN A 64 18.29 50.54 -1.15
C ASN A 64 19.81 50.43 -1.19
N VAL A 65 20.53 51.56 -1.22
CA VAL A 65 21.99 51.59 -1.14
C VAL A 65 22.48 51.06 0.22
N HIS A 66 21.79 51.41 1.32
CA HIS A 66 22.11 50.86 2.62
C HIS A 66 21.89 49.34 2.66
N MET A 67 20.85 48.79 2.02
CA MET A 67 20.55 47.36 2.00
C MET A 67 21.61 46.49 1.31
N THR A 68 22.50 47.06 0.50
CA THR A 68 23.64 46.33 -0.09
C THR A 68 24.86 46.32 0.83
N THR A 69 24.95 47.26 1.77
CA THR A 69 26.09 47.46 2.67
C THR A 69 25.75 47.27 4.15
N CYS A 70 24.49 46.99 4.48
CA CYS A 70 24.01 46.83 5.84
C CYS A 70 24.70 45.66 6.53
N HIS A 71 25.50 45.95 7.55
CA HIS A 71 26.22 44.96 8.34
C HIS A 71 25.28 43.93 8.99
N VAL A 72 24.22 44.42 9.65
CA VAL A 72 23.22 43.57 10.33
C VAL A 72 22.52 42.61 9.37
N LYS A 73 22.28 43.05 8.12
CA LYS A 73 21.72 42.18 7.08
C LYS A 73 22.72 41.09 6.69
N LYS A 74 24.00 41.43 6.52
CA LYS A 74 25.05 40.46 6.17
C LYS A 74 25.23 39.43 7.28
N GLU A 75 25.34 39.86 8.53
CA GLU A 75 25.44 38.97 9.69
C GLU A 75 24.25 38.02 9.80
N LYS A 76 23.02 38.53 9.61
CA LYS A 76 21.83 37.70 9.65
C LYS A 76 21.82 36.65 8.52
N ILE A 77 22.20 37.05 7.31
CA ILE A 77 22.31 36.11 6.17
C ILE A 77 23.40 35.06 6.43
N GLU A 78 24.54 35.43 7.01
CA GLU A 78 25.60 34.49 7.36
C GLU A 78 25.14 33.51 8.45
N ALA A 79 24.50 34.00 9.50
CA ALA A 79 23.94 33.14 10.54
C ALA A 79 22.86 32.17 10.00
N ASP A 80 22.00 32.64 9.09
CA ASP A 80 20.98 31.79 8.45
C ASP A 80 21.64 30.73 7.54
N LYS A 81 22.72 31.08 6.84
CA LYS A 81 23.50 30.12 6.04
C LYS A 81 24.19 29.08 6.92
N ASP A 82 24.81 29.50 8.01
CA ASP A 82 25.49 28.59 8.94
C ASP A 82 24.49 27.61 9.57
N LYS A 83 23.32 28.11 9.96
CA LYS A 83 22.24 27.24 10.43
C LYS A 83 21.84 26.22 9.38
N LYS A 84 21.69 26.64 8.12
CA LYS A 84 21.35 25.71 7.03
C LYS A 84 22.45 24.68 6.76
N ILE A 85 23.72 25.07 6.87
CA ILE A 85 24.86 24.17 6.74
C ILE A 85 24.84 23.12 7.86
N GLN A 86 24.55 23.52 9.10
CA GLN A 86 24.44 22.59 10.23
C GLN A 86 23.29 21.59 10.05
N GLU A 87 22.13 22.05 9.58
CA GLU A 87 21.01 21.17 9.23
C GLU A 87 21.43 20.12 8.18
N LEU A 88 22.07 20.56 7.09
CA LEU A 88 22.54 19.67 6.03
C LEU A 88 23.62 18.68 6.50
N LEU A 89 24.49 19.09 7.42
CA LEU A 89 25.50 18.22 8.01
C LEU A 89 24.85 17.11 8.84
N ASN A 90 23.83 17.44 9.64
CA ASN A 90 23.09 16.46 10.43
C ASN A 90 22.35 15.46 9.54
N GLU A 91 21.66 15.94 8.50
CA GLU A 91 21.00 15.08 7.51
C GLU A 91 22.00 14.12 6.82
N ASN A 92 23.21 14.60 6.50
CA ASN A 92 24.26 13.76 5.89
C ASN A 92 24.77 12.67 6.84
N ILE A 93 24.89 12.97 8.14
CA ILE A 93 25.24 11.98 9.17
C ILE A 93 24.16 10.91 9.28
N GLU A 94 22.89 11.30 9.29
CA GLU A 94 21.76 10.36 9.31
C GLU A 94 21.76 9.46 8.07
N LEU A 95 21.95 10.03 6.88
CA LEU A 95 22.05 9.28 5.63
C LEU A 95 23.16 8.23 5.66
N LYS A 96 24.36 8.58 6.15
CA LYS A 96 25.47 7.62 6.29
C LYS A 96 25.15 6.48 7.24
N ASN A 97 24.41 6.74 8.32
CA ASN A 97 23.96 5.70 9.25
C ASN A 97 22.96 4.76 8.58
N VAL A 98 22.01 5.30 7.81
CA VAL A 98 21.05 4.51 7.03
C VAL A 98 21.77 3.63 6.00
N GLU A 99 22.73 4.18 5.25
CA GLU A 99 23.52 3.42 4.27
C GLU A 99 24.27 2.25 4.93
N LYS A 100 24.87 2.47 6.10
CA LYS A 100 25.56 1.43 6.86
C LYS A 100 24.60 0.32 7.29
N ASN A 101 23.42 0.68 7.79
CA ASN A 101 22.40 -0.29 8.20
C ASN A 101 21.86 -1.08 7.01
N LEU A 102 21.66 -0.42 5.87
CA LEU A 102 21.20 -1.05 4.64
C LEU A 102 22.21 -2.11 4.15
N LYS A 103 23.51 -1.79 4.21
CA LYS A 103 24.57 -2.74 3.87
C LYS A 103 24.58 -3.96 4.79
N LEU A 104 24.45 -3.76 6.10
CA LEU A 104 24.38 -4.86 7.06
C LEU A 104 23.17 -5.76 6.79
N LEU A 105 22.01 -5.17 6.50
CA LEU A 105 20.79 -5.91 6.20
C LEU A 105 20.92 -6.73 4.91
N GLN A 106 21.59 -6.19 3.88
CA GLN A 106 21.89 -6.92 2.65
C GLN A 106 22.79 -8.13 2.90
N GLU A 107 23.81 -8.00 3.75
CA GLU A 107 24.70 -9.10 4.13
C GLU A 107 23.92 -10.21 4.85
N GLN A 108 23.00 -9.86 5.77
CA GLN A 108 22.13 -10.82 6.44
C GLN A 108 21.20 -11.57 5.48
N PHE A 109 20.56 -10.87 4.55
CA PHE A 109 19.72 -11.51 3.54
C PHE A 109 20.52 -12.46 2.63
N GLN A 110 21.75 -12.09 2.26
CA GLN A 110 22.60 -12.95 1.45
C GLN A 110 23.01 -14.22 2.21
N GLU A 111 23.34 -14.10 3.49
CA GLU A 111 23.65 -15.26 4.34
C GLU A 111 22.43 -16.20 4.47
N GLN A 112 21.25 -15.63 4.68
CA GLN A 112 20.01 -16.41 4.79
C GLN A 112 19.68 -17.14 3.48
N ARG A 113 19.86 -16.48 2.32
CA ARG A 113 19.71 -17.12 1.00
C ARG A 113 20.66 -18.29 0.83
N ASN A 114 21.94 -18.10 1.17
CA ASN A 114 22.94 -19.16 1.08
C ASN A 114 22.58 -20.36 1.98
N ASN A 115 22.00 -20.11 3.17
CA ASN A 115 21.54 -21.17 4.06
C ASN A 115 20.37 -21.96 3.43
N TYR A 116 19.36 -21.28 2.91
CA TYR A 116 18.24 -21.96 2.24
C TYR A 116 18.69 -22.76 1.02
N GLU A 117 19.64 -22.25 0.25
CA GLU A 117 20.20 -22.96 -0.92
C GLU A 117 20.93 -24.25 -0.52
N ARG A 118 21.65 -24.23 0.60
CA ARG A 118 22.26 -25.45 1.18
C ARG A 118 21.18 -26.45 1.60
N GLN A 119 20.14 -26.02 2.32
CA GLN A 119 19.05 -26.90 2.75
C GLN A 119 18.31 -27.53 1.57
N ILE A 120 18.02 -26.75 0.52
CA ILE A 120 17.39 -27.24 -0.71
C ILE A 120 18.27 -28.29 -1.38
N THR A 121 19.58 -28.07 -1.43
CA THR A 121 20.53 -29.02 -2.02
C THR A 121 20.56 -30.33 -1.23
N GLU A 122 20.58 -30.25 0.09
CA GLU A 122 20.57 -31.42 0.97
C GLU A 122 19.27 -32.23 0.84
N LEU A 123 18.12 -31.54 0.79
CA LEU A 123 16.81 -32.18 0.57
C LEU A 123 16.73 -32.87 -0.80
N LYS A 124 17.28 -32.26 -1.87
CA LYS A 124 17.36 -32.89 -3.19
C LYS A 124 18.17 -34.19 -3.17
N ILE A 125 19.32 -34.19 -2.49
CA ILE A 125 20.16 -35.38 -2.32
C ILE A 125 19.41 -36.48 -1.54
N GLN A 126 18.65 -36.10 -0.50
CA GLN A 126 17.84 -37.07 0.26
C GLN A 126 16.72 -37.68 -0.60
N ILE A 127 16.04 -36.87 -1.41
CA ILE A 127 15.00 -37.35 -2.34
C ILE A 127 15.58 -38.36 -3.33
N GLU A 128 16.75 -38.06 -3.92
CA GLU A 128 17.42 -38.96 -4.86
C GLU A 128 17.74 -40.31 -4.20
N LYS A 129 18.33 -40.30 -3.00
CA LYS A 129 18.60 -41.53 -2.23
C LYS A 129 17.34 -42.34 -1.91
N LEU A 130 16.24 -41.66 -1.58
CA LEU A 130 14.96 -42.32 -1.31
C LEU A 130 14.38 -42.94 -2.58
N GLN A 131 14.50 -42.27 -3.73
CA GLN A 131 14.09 -42.79 -5.02
C GLN A 131 14.88 -44.05 -5.40
N ASP A 132 16.20 -44.04 -5.21
CA ASP A 132 17.06 -45.21 -5.44
C ASP A 132 16.66 -46.39 -4.54
N THR A 133 16.34 -46.10 -3.27
CA THR A 133 15.89 -47.12 -2.31
C THR A 133 14.56 -47.74 -2.74
N ILE A 134 13.60 -46.92 -3.19
CA ILE A 134 12.31 -47.39 -3.71
C ILE A 134 12.52 -48.27 -4.95
N ALA A 135 13.39 -47.86 -5.88
CA ALA A 135 13.73 -48.63 -7.07
C ALA A 135 14.32 -50.00 -6.70
N SER A 136 15.23 -50.05 -5.73
CA SER A 136 15.83 -51.27 -5.21
C SER A 136 14.80 -52.22 -4.57
N ILE A 137 13.87 -51.69 -3.75
CA ILE A 137 12.77 -52.47 -3.16
C ILE A 137 11.82 -53.00 -4.24
N ALA A 138 11.50 -52.19 -5.25
CA ALA A 138 10.64 -52.59 -6.36
C ALA A 138 11.29 -53.68 -7.25
N ALA A 139 12.62 -53.72 -7.34
CA ALA A 139 13.37 -54.72 -8.09
C ALA A 139 13.47 -56.08 -7.37
N GLN A 140 13.10 -56.17 -6.09
CA GLN A 140 13.09 -57.46 -5.38
C GLN A 140 11.94 -58.35 -5.89
N PRO A 141 12.20 -59.62 -6.23
CA PRO A 141 11.17 -60.55 -6.67
C PRO A 141 10.21 -60.85 -5.51
N LYS A 142 8.93 -60.50 -5.68
CA LYS A 142 7.88 -60.84 -4.72
C LYS A 142 7.33 -62.23 -5.02
N THR A 143 7.44 -63.15 -4.06
CA THR A 143 6.66 -64.39 -4.04
C THR A 143 5.21 -64.06 -3.68
N VAL A 144 4.32 -64.19 -4.65
CA VAL A 144 2.89 -63.95 -4.47
C VAL A 144 2.26 -65.19 -3.82
N HIS A 145 1.95 -65.12 -2.53
CA HIS A 145 1.05 -66.07 -1.90
C HIS A 145 -0.38 -65.51 -1.98
N ASN A 146 -1.18 -66.05 -2.91
CA ASN A 146 -2.59 -65.69 -3.07
C ASN A 146 -3.40 -66.23 -1.88
N ASN A 147 -3.46 -65.44 -0.81
CA ASN A 147 -4.50 -65.58 0.20
C ASN A 147 -5.59 -64.55 -0.10
N THR A 148 -6.63 -65.00 -0.82
CA THR A 148 -7.91 -64.29 -0.94
C THR A 148 -8.56 -64.18 0.43
N LYS A 149 -8.28 -63.08 1.13
CA LYS A 149 -9.15 -62.54 2.18
C LYS A 149 -9.83 -61.29 1.62
N THR A 150 -10.95 -61.49 0.95
CA THR A 150 -11.95 -60.45 0.71
C THR A 150 -12.54 -60.02 2.04
N ASN A 151 -12.17 -58.83 2.52
CA ASN A 151 -12.93 -58.17 3.59
C ASN A 151 -12.84 -56.63 3.43
N ASN A 152 -14.01 -55.99 3.43
CA ASN A 152 -14.33 -54.57 3.67
C ASN A 152 -14.02 -53.43 2.67
N ASN A 153 -13.52 -53.67 1.45
CA ASN A 153 -13.37 -52.56 0.47
C ASN A 153 -14.67 -52.11 -0.26
N ASN A 154 -15.82 -52.75 0.01
CA ASN A 154 -17.05 -52.47 -0.74
C ASN A 154 -17.69 -51.10 -0.44
N SER A 155 -17.58 -50.54 0.78
CA SER A 155 -18.31 -49.31 1.12
C SER A 155 -17.76 -48.07 0.41
N ARG A 156 -16.43 -47.90 0.38
CA ARG A 156 -15.76 -46.73 -0.22
C ARG A 156 -15.90 -46.71 -1.74
N VAL A 157 -15.73 -47.87 -2.38
CA VAL A 157 -15.92 -48.05 -3.82
C VAL A 157 -17.38 -47.78 -4.20
N ASN A 158 -18.35 -48.24 -3.40
CA ASN A 158 -19.77 -47.94 -3.63
C ASN A 158 -20.07 -46.44 -3.52
N ILE A 159 -19.50 -45.74 -2.53
CA ILE A 159 -19.67 -44.28 -2.39
C ILE A 159 -19.07 -43.56 -3.60
N ILE A 160 -17.85 -43.89 -4.02
CA ILE A 160 -17.20 -43.29 -5.21
C ILE A 160 -18.04 -43.52 -6.47
N ASN A 161 -18.56 -44.74 -6.64
CA ASN A 161 -19.42 -45.08 -7.77
C ASN A 161 -20.75 -44.32 -7.76
N SER A 162 -21.25 -43.93 -6.58
CA SER A 162 -22.48 -43.12 -6.44
C SER A 162 -22.29 -41.61 -6.65
N LEU A 163 -21.05 -41.12 -6.78
CA LEU A 163 -20.80 -39.70 -6.98
C LEU A 163 -21.38 -39.21 -8.31
N ALA A 164 -21.97 -38.02 -8.28
CA ALA A 164 -22.37 -37.32 -9.49
C ALA A 164 -21.14 -36.75 -10.23
N PRO A 165 -21.06 -36.86 -11.57
CA PRO A 165 -20.06 -36.18 -12.38
C PRO A 165 -20.13 -34.67 -12.21
N MET A 166 -18.97 -34.02 -12.04
CA MET A 166 -18.93 -32.57 -12.00
C MET A 166 -18.73 -31.99 -13.39
N THR A 167 -19.72 -31.24 -13.86
CA THR A 167 -19.67 -30.59 -15.17
C THR A 167 -19.46 -29.09 -15.05
N ASP A 168 -18.92 -28.46 -16.10
CA ASP A 168 -18.71 -27.01 -16.11
C ASP A 168 -20.04 -26.23 -15.98
N ASP A 169 -21.17 -26.81 -16.39
CA ASP A 169 -22.51 -26.23 -16.21
C ASP A 169 -22.97 -26.24 -14.75
N GLU A 170 -22.51 -27.20 -13.93
CA GLU A 170 -22.77 -27.16 -12.49
C GLU A 170 -22.00 -26.02 -11.83
N TYR A 171 -20.75 -25.77 -12.25
CA TYR A 171 -19.95 -24.66 -11.75
C TYR A 171 -20.55 -23.29 -12.08
N LYS A 172 -21.24 -23.14 -13.22
CA LYS A 172 -21.95 -21.89 -13.56
C LYS A 172 -23.06 -21.54 -12.57
N LYS A 173 -23.65 -22.54 -11.88
CA LYS A 173 -24.71 -22.34 -10.88
C LYS A 173 -24.18 -21.84 -9.54
N LEU A 174 -22.86 -21.87 -9.32
CA LEU A 174 -22.25 -21.40 -8.06
C LEU A 174 -22.54 -19.92 -7.79
N GLY A 175 -22.63 -19.10 -8.84
CA GLY A 175 -23.01 -17.70 -8.71
C GLY A 175 -24.37 -17.50 -8.05
N ASP A 176 -25.34 -18.38 -8.30
CA ASP A 176 -26.68 -18.28 -7.71
C ASP A 176 -26.71 -18.74 -6.24
N MET A 177 -25.78 -19.62 -5.85
CA MET A 177 -25.64 -20.10 -4.47
C MET A 177 -24.84 -19.15 -3.59
N LEU A 178 -23.99 -18.30 -4.19
CA LEU A 178 -23.19 -17.32 -3.45
C LEU A 178 -24.07 -16.20 -2.90
N GLN A 179 -23.90 -15.91 -1.62
CA GLN A 179 -24.69 -14.94 -0.88
C GLN A 179 -23.75 -14.01 -0.12
N ARG A 180 -24.25 -12.83 0.22
CA ARG A 180 -23.51 -11.83 1.00
C ARG A 180 -22.92 -12.41 2.30
N SER A 181 -23.70 -13.23 3.00
CA SER A 181 -23.28 -13.90 4.25
C SER A 181 -22.08 -14.83 4.08
N HIS A 182 -21.88 -15.40 2.89
CA HIS A 182 -20.68 -16.19 2.60
C HIS A 182 -19.44 -15.29 2.55
N LEU A 183 -19.56 -14.09 1.97
CA LEU A 183 -18.46 -13.15 1.89
C LEU A 183 -18.12 -12.58 3.27
N GLU A 184 -19.13 -12.19 4.05
CA GLU A 184 -18.93 -11.56 5.37
C GLU A 184 -18.25 -12.49 6.39
N ARG A 185 -18.43 -13.80 6.24
CA ARG A 185 -17.79 -14.84 7.07
C ARG A 185 -16.43 -15.29 6.54
N GLY A 186 -15.94 -14.71 5.42
CA GLY A 186 -14.65 -15.00 4.84
C GLY A 186 -14.49 -16.49 4.49
N VAL A 187 -13.35 -17.08 4.91
CA VAL A 187 -13.00 -18.47 4.60
C VAL A 187 -14.07 -19.48 5.04
N ASP A 188 -14.75 -19.22 6.16
CA ASP A 188 -15.78 -20.09 6.70
C ASP A 188 -17.02 -20.10 5.82
N GLY A 189 -17.40 -18.93 5.31
CA GLY A 189 -18.52 -18.80 4.39
C GLY A 189 -18.28 -19.53 3.07
N PHE A 190 -17.07 -19.42 2.51
CA PHE A 190 -16.73 -20.18 1.31
C PHE A 190 -16.64 -21.68 1.55
N ALA A 191 -16.11 -22.10 2.70
CA ALA A 191 -16.04 -23.52 3.05
C ALA A 191 -17.45 -24.13 3.17
N ASP A 192 -18.39 -23.46 3.82
CA ASP A 192 -19.78 -23.93 3.93
C ASP A 192 -20.45 -24.06 2.56
N LEU A 193 -20.27 -23.06 1.69
CA LEU A 193 -20.80 -23.11 0.33
C LEU A 193 -20.18 -24.27 -0.47
N ALA A 194 -18.88 -24.48 -0.34
CA ALA A 194 -18.18 -25.59 -0.99
C ALA A 194 -18.68 -26.95 -0.48
N ILE A 195 -18.87 -27.10 0.83
CA ILE A 195 -19.40 -28.33 1.44
C ILE A 195 -20.78 -28.65 0.85
N GLN A 196 -21.66 -27.64 0.76
CA GLN A 196 -22.98 -27.81 0.15
C GLN A 196 -22.88 -28.18 -1.33
N PHE A 197 -21.99 -27.51 -2.07
CA PHE A 197 -21.83 -27.74 -3.50
C PHE A 197 -21.26 -29.13 -3.82
N PHE A 198 -20.26 -29.58 -3.06
CA PHE A 198 -19.55 -30.85 -3.27
C PHE A 198 -20.26 -32.07 -2.67
N GLN A 199 -21.31 -31.85 -1.88
CA GLN A 199 -22.09 -32.94 -1.31
C GLN A 199 -22.60 -33.90 -2.40
N GLY A 200 -22.24 -35.17 -2.29
CA GLY A 200 -22.57 -36.21 -3.28
C GLY A 200 -21.80 -36.13 -4.60
N LYS A 201 -20.84 -35.19 -4.74
CA LYS A 201 -20.00 -35.02 -5.94
C LYS A 201 -18.52 -35.30 -5.70
N ALA A 202 -18.03 -35.04 -4.49
CA ALA A 202 -16.66 -35.30 -4.09
C ALA A 202 -16.58 -35.85 -2.65
N ILE A 203 -15.52 -36.61 -2.38
CA ILE A 203 -15.22 -37.11 -1.03
C ILE A 203 -13.73 -36.97 -0.72
N CYS A 204 -13.39 -36.76 0.54
CA CYS A 204 -12.01 -36.84 0.99
C CYS A 204 -11.68 -38.30 1.34
N THR A 205 -10.68 -38.85 0.66
CA THR A 205 -10.26 -40.24 0.81
C THR A 205 -9.07 -40.41 1.76
N ASP A 206 -8.25 -39.39 1.94
CA ASP A 206 -7.14 -39.37 2.90
C ASP A 206 -7.02 -37.97 3.50
N LEU A 207 -7.38 -37.83 4.77
CA LEU A 207 -7.38 -36.55 5.46
C LEU A 207 -5.97 -36.01 5.67
N SER A 208 -5.01 -36.89 5.98
CA SER A 208 -3.62 -36.50 6.25
C SER A 208 -2.93 -35.90 5.02
N ARG A 209 -3.32 -36.37 3.84
CA ARG A 209 -2.80 -35.91 2.54
C ARG A 209 -3.77 -34.99 1.79
N ARG A 210 -4.91 -34.67 2.41
CA ARG A 210 -6.02 -33.90 1.79
C ARG A 210 -6.35 -34.43 0.39
N MET A 211 -6.39 -35.76 0.26
CA MET A 211 -6.67 -36.41 -1.02
C MET A 211 -8.17 -36.40 -1.25
N VAL A 212 -8.62 -35.68 -2.28
CA VAL A 212 -10.04 -35.63 -2.65
C VAL A 212 -10.26 -36.47 -3.90
N THR A 213 -11.36 -37.22 -3.93
CA THR A 213 -11.75 -38.04 -5.07
C THR A 213 -13.11 -37.59 -5.56
N HIS A 214 -13.22 -37.34 -6.86
CA HIS A 214 -14.45 -36.90 -7.52
C HIS A 214 -14.57 -37.52 -8.91
N LYS A 215 -15.71 -37.32 -9.58
CA LYS A 215 -15.86 -37.67 -11.00
C LYS A 215 -15.77 -36.43 -11.87
N ASP A 216 -14.97 -36.49 -12.93
CA ASP A 216 -14.90 -35.43 -13.94
C ASP A 216 -16.16 -35.39 -14.82
N ALA A 217 -16.19 -34.50 -15.81
CA ALA A 217 -17.35 -34.32 -16.69
C ALA A 217 -17.66 -35.58 -17.51
N GLU A 218 -16.66 -36.41 -17.80
CA GLU A 218 -16.80 -37.69 -18.49
C GLU A 218 -17.18 -38.84 -17.53
N GLY A 219 -17.35 -38.55 -16.23
CA GLY A 219 -17.70 -39.53 -15.20
C GLY A 219 -16.52 -40.38 -14.73
N ARG A 220 -15.28 -40.06 -15.14
CA ARG A 220 -14.07 -40.77 -14.73
C ARG A 220 -13.68 -40.35 -13.32
N VAL A 221 -13.22 -41.31 -12.52
CA VAL A 221 -12.76 -41.06 -11.16
C VAL A 221 -11.40 -40.38 -11.21
N VAL A 222 -11.31 -39.20 -10.59
CA VAL A 222 -10.09 -38.39 -10.51
C VAL A 222 -9.71 -38.18 -9.05
N SER A 223 -8.43 -38.40 -8.75
CA SER A 223 -7.81 -38.00 -7.49
C SER A 223 -7.24 -36.59 -7.62
N ASP A 224 -7.57 -35.73 -6.67
CA ASP A 224 -7.20 -34.32 -6.59
C ASP A 224 -6.46 -34.06 -5.28
N PRO A 225 -5.12 -34.22 -5.27
CA PRO A 225 -4.30 -33.95 -4.10
C PRO A 225 -4.44 -32.49 -3.68
N ASN A 226 -4.56 -32.23 -2.37
CA ASN A 226 -4.79 -30.89 -1.80
C ASN A 226 -6.01 -30.16 -2.37
N MET A 227 -6.92 -30.86 -3.05
CA MET A 227 -8.12 -30.28 -3.65
C MET A 227 -7.81 -29.15 -4.66
N THR A 228 -6.64 -29.14 -5.29
CA THR A 228 -6.20 -28.05 -6.16
C THR A 228 -7.16 -27.84 -7.33
N ARG A 229 -7.55 -28.90 -8.06
CA ARG A 229 -8.43 -28.78 -9.23
C ARG A 229 -9.83 -28.30 -8.86
N LEU A 230 -10.42 -28.89 -7.83
CA LEU A 230 -11.74 -28.52 -7.35
C LEU A 230 -11.78 -27.08 -6.86
N THR A 231 -10.74 -26.66 -6.12
CA THR A 231 -10.61 -25.29 -5.61
C THR A 231 -10.55 -24.30 -6.76
N THR A 232 -9.70 -24.53 -7.76
CA THR A 232 -9.59 -23.66 -8.94
C THR A 232 -10.91 -23.51 -9.67
N LYS A 233 -11.61 -24.62 -9.96
CA LYS A 233 -12.91 -24.56 -10.65
C LYS A 233 -14.00 -23.90 -9.80
N PHE A 234 -14.03 -24.19 -8.50
CA PHE A 234 -15.01 -23.62 -7.57
C PHE A 234 -14.87 -22.10 -7.48
N PHE A 235 -13.68 -21.59 -7.18
CA PHE A 235 -13.47 -20.14 -7.10
C PHE A 235 -13.56 -19.46 -8.47
N GLY A 236 -13.20 -20.16 -9.55
CA GLY A 236 -13.45 -19.71 -10.93
C GLY A 236 -14.92 -19.46 -11.21
N GLY A 237 -15.80 -20.40 -10.80
CA GLY A 237 -17.26 -20.25 -10.95
C GLY A 237 -17.88 -19.17 -10.07
N LEU A 238 -17.19 -18.71 -9.02
CA LEU A 238 -17.67 -17.68 -8.10
C LEU A 238 -17.24 -16.26 -8.48
N MET A 239 -16.24 -16.08 -9.36
CA MET A 239 -15.56 -14.80 -9.56
C MET A 239 -16.50 -13.62 -9.83
N ASP A 240 -17.41 -13.77 -10.80
CA ASP A 240 -18.27 -12.68 -11.25
C ASP A 240 -19.25 -12.26 -10.14
N LYS A 241 -19.90 -13.24 -9.51
CA LYS A 241 -20.82 -12.97 -8.41
C LYS A 241 -20.10 -12.44 -7.17
N ASN A 242 -18.90 -12.96 -6.86
CA ASN A 242 -18.09 -12.48 -5.74
C ASN A 242 -17.71 -11.01 -5.93
N ARG A 243 -17.32 -10.62 -7.16
CA ARG A 243 -17.05 -9.22 -7.51
C ARG A 243 -18.30 -8.36 -7.34
N GLN A 244 -19.45 -8.82 -7.84
CA GLN A 244 -20.72 -8.10 -7.68
C GLN A 244 -21.05 -7.87 -6.20
N LEU A 245 -21.10 -8.93 -5.40
CA LEU A 245 -21.46 -8.84 -3.98
C LEU A 245 -20.46 -8.02 -3.17
N THR A 246 -19.17 -8.08 -3.51
CA THR A 246 -18.17 -7.23 -2.87
C THR A 246 -18.44 -5.75 -3.14
N LEU A 247 -18.82 -5.39 -4.37
CA LEU A 247 -19.18 -4.00 -4.71
C LEU A 247 -20.44 -3.55 -3.97
N GLU A 248 -21.45 -4.42 -3.86
CA GLU A 248 -22.66 -4.14 -3.07
C GLU A 248 -22.32 -3.90 -1.59
N ILE A 249 -21.49 -4.77 -0.99
CA ILE A 249 -21.02 -4.61 0.40
C ILE A 249 -20.26 -3.29 0.59
N LEU A 250 -19.35 -2.94 -0.32
CA LEU A 250 -18.57 -1.71 -0.22
C LEU A 250 -19.44 -0.46 -0.38
N THR A 251 -20.47 -0.51 -1.23
CA THR A 251 -21.43 0.58 -1.40
C THR A 251 -22.23 0.79 -0.11
N ASP A 252 -22.73 -0.28 0.50
CA ASP A 252 -23.41 -0.21 1.79
C ASP A 252 -22.50 0.30 2.89
N LEU A 253 -21.24 -0.17 2.91
CA LEU A 253 -20.25 0.25 3.90
C LEU A 253 -19.98 1.76 3.81
N GLN A 254 -19.88 2.29 2.59
CA GLN A 254 -19.70 3.73 2.37
C GLN A 254 -20.91 4.52 2.87
N LYS A 255 -22.13 4.03 2.61
CA LYS A 255 -23.34 4.65 3.16
C LYS A 255 -23.35 4.66 4.68
N ARG A 256 -22.96 3.56 5.33
CA ARG A 256 -22.85 3.47 6.80
C ARG A 256 -21.85 4.47 7.39
N LEU A 257 -20.76 4.77 6.66
CA LEU A 257 -19.82 5.81 7.04
C LEU A 257 -20.43 7.22 6.92
N GLU A 258 -21.16 7.49 5.83
CA GLU A 258 -21.87 8.77 5.61
C GLU A 258 -22.95 9.01 6.68
N ASP A 259 -23.69 7.95 7.03
CA ASP A 259 -24.73 7.94 8.07
C ASP A 259 -24.13 7.93 9.49
N LYS A 260 -22.80 7.90 9.63
CA LYS A 260 -22.04 7.86 10.90
C LYS A 260 -22.38 6.65 11.78
N GLU A 261 -22.81 5.54 11.19
CA GLU A 261 -23.02 4.27 11.89
C GLU A 261 -21.70 3.56 12.23
N ILE A 262 -20.65 3.85 11.45
CA ILE A 262 -19.29 3.36 11.66
C ILE A 262 -18.31 4.54 11.61
N ASP A 263 -17.17 4.38 12.27
CA ASP A 263 -16.08 5.34 12.15
C ASP A 263 -15.15 5.01 10.96
N TYR A 264 -14.21 5.92 10.70
CA TYR A 264 -13.26 5.78 9.61
C TYR A 264 -12.30 4.59 9.79
N GLU A 265 -11.96 4.24 11.03
CA GLU A 265 -11.04 3.13 11.31
C GLU A 265 -11.72 1.79 11.04
N GLU A 266 -12.96 1.60 11.52
CA GLU A 266 -13.79 0.44 11.21
C GLU A 266 -14.03 0.32 9.70
N PHE A 267 -14.33 1.43 9.03
CA PHE A 267 -14.48 1.48 7.57
C PHE A 267 -13.23 0.96 6.85
N MET A 268 -12.05 1.48 7.21
CA MET A 268 -10.78 1.08 6.59
C MET A 268 -10.46 -0.39 6.85
N ASN A 269 -10.68 -0.89 8.07
CA ASN A 269 -10.45 -2.29 8.42
C ASN A 269 -11.34 -3.24 7.59
N ILE A 270 -12.62 -2.91 7.43
CA ILE A 270 -13.54 -3.71 6.63
C ILE A 270 -13.16 -3.67 5.14
N LEU A 271 -12.76 -2.49 4.64
CA LEU A 271 -12.36 -2.29 3.25
C LEU A 271 -11.09 -3.08 2.89
N VAL A 272 -10.08 -3.09 3.76
CA VAL A 272 -8.87 -3.91 3.61
C VAL A 272 -9.24 -5.39 3.58
N ARG A 273 -10.03 -5.86 4.55
CA ARG A 273 -10.47 -7.26 4.63
C ARG A 273 -11.14 -7.76 3.35
N PHE A 274 -12.09 -7.00 2.79
CA PHE A 274 -12.77 -7.40 1.56
C PHE A 274 -11.87 -7.28 0.32
N SER A 275 -10.91 -6.37 0.32
CA SER A 275 -9.91 -6.27 -0.74
C SER A 275 -9.00 -7.50 -0.77
N ASP A 276 -8.50 -7.93 0.40
CA ASP A 276 -7.65 -9.10 0.54
C ASP A 276 -8.40 -10.39 0.20
N GLN A 277 -9.66 -10.50 0.63
CA GLN A 277 -10.54 -11.62 0.30
C GLN A 277 -10.79 -11.70 -1.22
N LYS A 278 -11.08 -10.57 -1.87
CA LYS A 278 -11.27 -10.51 -3.33
C LYS A 278 -10.01 -10.95 -4.07
N PHE A 279 -8.84 -10.53 -3.61
CA PHE A 279 -7.56 -10.94 -4.19
C PHE A 279 -7.30 -12.43 -3.99
N THR A 280 -7.58 -12.95 -2.80
CA THR A 280 -7.46 -14.38 -2.48
C THR A 280 -8.36 -15.25 -3.36
N VAL A 281 -9.63 -14.87 -3.52
CA VAL A 281 -10.57 -15.58 -4.42
C VAL A 281 -10.03 -15.64 -5.85
N ARG A 282 -9.48 -14.52 -6.34
CA ARG A 282 -8.86 -14.48 -7.67
C ARG A 282 -7.65 -15.40 -7.78
N LYS A 283 -6.74 -15.37 -6.80
CA LYS A 283 -5.57 -16.26 -6.76
C LYS A 283 -5.99 -17.73 -6.80
N LEU A 284 -7.00 -18.11 -6.02
CA LEU A 284 -7.53 -19.48 -6.01
C LEU A 284 -8.14 -19.86 -7.36
N ALA A 285 -8.84 -18.94 -8.02
CA ALA A 285 -9.39 -19.15 -9.37
C ALA A 285 -8.30 -19.28 -10.46
N ASP A 286 -7.17 -18.58 -10.30
CA ASP A 286 -6.05 -18.60 -11.25
C ASP A 286 -5.16 -19.86 -11.10
N GLY A 287 -5.26 -20.56 -9.97
CA GLY A 287 -4.51 -21.77 -9.63
C GLY A 287 -3.22 -21.52 -8.84
N ASP A 288 -2.73 -22.59 -8.20
CA ASP A 288 -1.62 -22.55 -7.23
C ASP A 288 -0.26 -22.21 -7.84
N ASP A 289 0.03 -22.75 -9.03
CA ASP A 289 1.34 -22.66 -9.70
C ASP A 289 1.78 -21.20 -9.98
N LYS A 290 0.83 -20.26 -10.00
CA LYS A 290 1.11 -18.83 -10.26
C LYS A 290 1.23 -17.99 -8.99
N ASN A 291 0.74 -18.49 -7.85
CA ASN A 291 0.37 -17.63 -6.72
C ASN A 291 1.09 -17.98 -5.40
N GLU A 292 1.57 -19.22 -5.22
CA GLU A 292 2.33 -19.60 -4.02
C GLU A 292 3.72 -18.95 -3.95
N ALA A 293 4.34 -18.66 -5.10
CA ALA A 293 5.68 -18.05 -5.15
C ALA A 293 5.73 -16.57 -4.70
N ASN A 294 4.58 -15.88 -4.65
CA ASN A 294 4.47 -14.45 -4.35
C ASN A 294 3.71 -14.18 -3.02
N ASP A 295 3.59 -15.18 -2.15
CA ASP A 295 2.88 -15.07 -0.86
C ASP A 295 3.84 -14.77 0.31
N GLU A 296 4.51 -13.60 0.26
CA GLU A 296 5.55 -13.22 1.24
C GLU A 296 5.06 -13.23 2.70
N LYS A 297 3.76 -13.00 2.92
CA LYS A 297 3.14 -12.97 4.26
C LYS A 297 2.44 -14.28 4.64
N GLY A 298 2.31 -15.24 3.72
CA GLY A 298 1.66 -16.54 3.97
C GLY A 298 0.13 -16.50 4.10
N GLU A 299 -0.49 -15.34 3.86
CA GLU A 299 -1.93 -15.12 4.07
C GLU A 299 -2.78 -15.93 3.06
N TYR A 300 -2.33 -16.00 1.81
CA TYR A 300 -2.99 -16.82 0.78
C TYR A 300 -2.96 -18.30 1.16
N LEU A 301 -1.77 -18.80 1.53
CA LEU A 301 -1.59 -20.20 1.89
C LEU A 301 -2.38 -20.57 3.15
N GLN A 302 -2.46 -19.66 4.13
CA GLN A 302 -3.27 -19.84 5.32
C GLN A 302 -4.76 -19.95 4.98
N PHE A 303 -5.29 -19.04 4.14
CA PHE A 303 -6.68 -19.09 3.71
C PHE A 303 -6.99 -20.40 2.99
N LYS A 304 -6.18 -20.77 2.00
CA LYS A 304 -6.32 -22.00 1.23
C LYS A 304 -6.31 -23.23 2.13
N ASN A 305 -5.31 -23.36 3.01
CA ASN A 305 -5.21 -24.49 3.92
C ASN A 305 -6.41 -24.60 4.84
N THR A 306 -6.87 -23.46 5.37
CA THR A 306 -8.07 -23.41 6.23
C THR A 306 -9.31 -23.88 5.48
N TYR A 307 -9.52 -23.36 4.26
CA TYR A 307 -10.61 -23.78 3.37
C TYR A 307 -10.55 -25.29 3.07
N VAL A 308 -9.42 -25.79 2.57
CA VAL A 308 -9.27 -27.20 2.19
C VAL A 308 -9.46 -28.12 3.39
N ASN A 309 -8.90 -27.79 4.55
CA ASN A 309 -9.08 -28.59 5.77
C ASN A 309 -10.56 -28.67 6.14
N LYS A 310 -11.27 -27.54 6.20
CA LYS A 310 -12.69 -27.50 6.55
C LYS A 310 -13.56 -28.31 5.60
N VAL A 311 -13.31 -28.19 4.30
CA VAL A 311 -14.06 -28.95 3.30
C VAL A 311 -13.73 -30.43 3.42
N CYS A 312 -12.45 -30.81 3.40
CA CYS A 312 -11.99 -32.20 3.52
C CYS A 312 -12.54 -32.88 4.77
N ASP A 313 -12.45 -32.25 5.94
CA ASP A 313 -12.99 -32.77 7.20
C ASP A 313 -14.47 -33.14 7.10
N LYS A 314 -15.24 -32.33 6.36
CA LYS A 314 -16.71 -32.49 6.24
C LYS A 314 -17.13 -33.50 5.18
N ILE A 315 -16.33 -33.66 4.11
CA ILE A 315 -16.58 -34.65 3.06
C ILE A 315 -15.74 -35.93 3.24
N TYR A 316 -15.06 -36.08 4.38
CA TYR A 316 -14.23 -37.24 4.68
C TYR A 316 -15.06 -38.49 4.95
N VAL A 317 -14.70 -39.58 4.28
CA VAL A 317 -15.27 -40.91 4.54
C VAL A 317 -14.27 -41.71 5.37
N LYS A 318 -14.68 -42.22 6.54
CA LYS A 318 -13.83 -43.13 7.34
C LYS A 318 -13.71 -44.50 6.66
N ASN A 319 -12.53 -45.10 6.72
CA ASN A 319 -12.39 -46.53 6.44
C ASN A 319 -12.96 -47.28 7.66
N ASN A 320 -14.04 -48.04 7.46
CA ASN A 320 -14.54 -48.98 8.47
C ASN A 320 -13.94 -50.37 8.23
#